data_AF-F3P4S6-F1
#
_entry.id   AF-F3P4S6-F1
#
_cell.length_a   1.000
_cell.length_b   1.000
_cell.length_c   1.000
_cell.angle_alpha   90.00
_cell.angle_beta   90.00
_cell.angle_gamma   90.00
#
_symmetry.space_group_name_H-M   'P 1'
#
loop_
_entity.id
_entity.type
_entity.pdbx_description
1 polymer ?
#
loop_
_entity_poly.entity_id
_entity_poly.type
_entity_poly.pdbx_seq_one_letter_code
_entity_poly.pdbx_strand_id
1 'polypeptide(L)'
;MNEAALWLAEADSPTALKDTMGALQCMLGSLRADGIASAAEASSVDGMSERHPSSDNVVLKGIREEPGPDDGTRVLVDRLWPRGVSKERADLDEWAKDATPTTELRRTFHSGEMPWPQFVDAYRAELTERPEARAAVERLRDEALKGRVTLLFAGHDHLHSHARVLREAILGVEEDLS
;
A
#
# COMPACT_ATOMS: atom_id res chain seq x y z
N MET A 1 -22.76 27.98 11.07
CA MET A 1 -24.22 28.18 10.94
C MET A 1 -24.49 28.33 9.45
N ASN A 2 -24.52 27.24 8.68
CA ASN A 2 -25.61 26.28 8.44
C ASN A 2 -26.54 26.76 7.31
N GLU A 3 -26.26 26.30 6.09
CA GLU A 3 -27.22 26.25 4.98
C GLU A 3 -27.42 24.79 4.58
N ALA A 4 -28.01 24.03 5.51
CA ALA A 4 -28.55 22.70 5.29
C ALA A 4 -30.06 22.83 5.19
N ALA A 5 -30.58 22.97 3.97
CA ALA A 5 -31.93 22.59 3.55
C ALA A 5 -32.20 23.26 2.21
N LEU A 6 -32.07 22.49 1.13
CA LEU A 6 -32.92 22.55 -0.06
C LEU A 6 -32.33 21.55 -1.07
N TRP A 7 -33.21 20.70 -1.61
CA TRP A 7 -33.04 19.74 -2.73
C TRP A 7 -33.20 18.28 -2.33
N LEU A 8 -34.40 17.98 -1.81
CA LEU A 8 -35.11 16.73 -2.08
C LEU A 8 -36.30 17.09 -2.98
N ALA A 9 -36.29 16.65 -4.25
CA ALA A 9 -37.45 16.14 -5.00
C ALA A 9 -37.16 16.06 -6.51
N GLU A 10 -37.58 14.93 -7.07
CA GLU A 10 -37.92 14.62 -8.47
C GLU A 10 -36.96 14.91 -9.63
N ALA A 11 -36.46 13.84 -10.25
CA ALA A 11 -36.96 13.43 -11.58
C ALA A 11 -36.61 11.96 -11.89
N ASP A 12 -37.65 11.14 -11.93
CA ASP A 12 -37.72 9.78 -12.44
C ASP A 12 -38.09 9.84 -13.94
N SER A 13 -37.34 9.20 -14.84
CA SER A 13 -37.96 8.31 -15.84
C SER A 13 -37.00 7.53 -16.73
N PRO A 14 -37.39 6.30 -17.15
CA PRO A 14 -36.59 5.33 -17.88
C PRO A 14 -36.84 5.35 -19.40
N THR A 15 -36.03 4.59 -20.14
CA THR A 15 -36.23 4.05 -21.52
C THR A 15 -35.17 4.54 -22.52
N ALA A 16 -34.13 3.74 -22.71
CA ALA A 16 -33.50 3.53 -24.02
C ALA A 16 -32.70 2.21 -24.05
N LEU A 17 -33.26 1.21 -24.76
CA LEU A 17 -32.62 0.13 -25.53
C LEU A 17 -31.61 -0.79 -24.81
N LYS A 18 -31.84 -2.09 -24.53
CA LYS A 18 -32.42 -3.15 -25.39
C LYS A 18 -31.97 -3.02 -26.84
N ASP A 19 -30.76 -3.51 -27.15
CA ASP A 19 -30.40 -4.13 -28.44
C ASP A 19 -28.89 -4.41 -28.55
N THR A 20 -28.38 -5.47 -27.89
CA THR A 20 -27.14 -6.20 -28.31
C THR A 20 -27.07 -7.63 -27.73
N MET A 21 -28.22 -8.27 -27.47
CA MET A 21 -28.31 -9.71 -27.19
C MET A 21 -28.98 -10.43 -28.37
N GLY A 22 -28.26 -10.52 -29.49
CA GLY A 22 -28.81 -11.03 -30.74
C GLY A 22 -27.75 -11.45 -31.75
N ALA A 23 -26.65 -12.06 -31.31
CA ALA A 23 -25.73 -12.75 -32.21
C ALA A 23 -24.96 -13.83 -31.44
N LEU A 24 -25.10 -15.07 -31.90
CA LEU A 24 -24.32 -16.26 -31.53
C LEU A 24 -24.70 -17.00 -30.24
N GLN A 25 -26.01 -17.09 -30.00
CA GLN A 25 -26.59 -18.39 -29.67
C GLN A 25 -26.79 -19.17 -30.98
N CYS A 26 -25.76 -19.88 -31.45
CA CYS A 26 -25.90 -20.67 -32.68
C CYS A 26 -25.14 -21.99 -32.80
N MET A 27 -24.41 -22.49 -31.79
CA MET A 27 -23.89 -23.87 -31.85
C MET A 27 -23.86 -24.52 -30.47
N LEU A 28 -25.03 -25.00 -30.03
CA LEU A 28 -25.12 -26.13 -29.09
C LEU A 28 -24.89 -27.42 -29.88
N GLY A 29 -24.03 -28.30 -29.38
CA GLY A 29 -23.78 -29.60 -29.98
C GLY A 29 -23.14 -30.60 -29.01
N SER A 30 -23.98 -31.21 -28.18
CA SER A 30 -23.93 -32.60 -27.69
C SER A 30 -22.76 -33.13 -26.83
N LEU A 31 -23.10 -33.35 -25.55
CA LEU A 31 -23.16 -34.63 -24.82
C LEU A 31 -21.99 -35.66 -24.81
N ARG A 32 -21.55 -35.94 -23.57
CA ARG A 32 -21.17 -37.22 -22.89
C ARG A 32 -19.93 -38.01 -23.32
N ALA A 33 -19.06 -38.28 -22.34
CA ALA A 33 -18.69 -39.65 -21.91
C ALA A 33 -18.04 -39.65 -20.52
N ASP A 34 -18.31 -40.72 -19.78
CA ASP A 34 -17.93 -41.01 -18.39
C ASP A 34 -16.43 -41.24 -18.16
N GLY A 35 -16.00 -40.86 -16.94
CA GLY A 35 -15.09 -41.64 -16.10
C GLY A 35 -13.59 -41.50 -16.34
N ILE A 36 -12.86 -41.04 -15.31
CA ILE A 36 -11.72 -41.77 -14.70
C ILE A 36 -11.20 -41.09 -13.42
N ALA A 37 -10.97 -41.95 -12.42
CA ALA A 37 -9.86 -41.96 -11.46
C ALA A 37 -9.72 -40.86 -10.39
N SER A 38 -9.90 -41.34 -9.15
CA SER A 38 -9.22 -40.87 -7.95
C SER A 38 -7.70 -41.11 -8.03
N ALA A 39 -6.97 -40.23 -7.33
CA ALA A 39 -5.63 -40.37 -6.72
C ALA A 39 -4.52 -39.48 -7.29
N ALA A 40 -3.84 -38.86 -6.33
CA ALA A 40 -2.51 -38.28 -6.32
C ALA A 40 -2.42 -36.79 -6.70
N GLU A 41 -2.19 -35.91 -5.71
CA GLU A 41 -0.88 -35.33 -5.33
C GLU A 41 -0.32 -34.42 -6.44
N ALA A 42 0.23 -33.23 -6.24
CA ALA A 42 0.49 -32.38 -5.10
C ALA A 42 0.94 -31.04 -5.71
N SER A 43 0.48 -29.92 -5.19
CA SER A 43 1.29 -28.69 -5.22
C SER A 43 1.15 -28.04 -3.86
N SER A 44 1.95 -28.54 -2.93
CA SER A 44 2.26 -27.87 -1.68
C SER A 44 2.90 -26.52 -2.00
N VAL A 45 2.13 -25.45 -1.81
CA VAL A 45 2.69 -24.16 -1.38
C VAL A 45 2.78 -24.16 0.14
N ASP A 46 3.48 -25.15 0.68
CA ASP A 46 3.81 -25.22 2.11
C ASP A 46 5.22 -24.63 2.24
N GLY A 47 5.34 -23.39 2.75
CA GLY A 47 6.67 -22.84 3.06
C GLY A 47 6.92 -21.35 2.80
N MET A 48 5.93 -20.47 2.89
CA MET A 48 6.19 -19.05 3.20
C MET A 48 5.31 -18.68 4.38
N SER A 49 5.60 -19.23 5.57
CA SER A 49 5.14 -18.57 6.80
C SER A 49 5.76 -17.18 6.78
N GLU A 50 4.97 -16.17 6.42
CA GLU A 50 5.40 -14.78 6.38
C GLU A 50 5.90 -14.42 7.78
N ARG A 51 7.23 -14.44 7.94
CA ARG A 51 7.86 -13.99 9.18
C ARG A 51 7.74 -12.48 9.20
N HIS A 52 6.93 -12.00 10.12
CA HIS A 52 6.78 -10.57 10.37
C HIS A 52 7.74 -10.15 11.50
N PRO A 53 8.44 -9.01 11.37
CA PRO A 53 9.33 -8.52 12.40
C PRO A 53 8.55 -8.00 13.61
N SER A 54 9.22 -7.89 14.77
CA SER A 54 8.62 -7.22 15.93
C SER A 54 8.33 -5.76 15.61
N SER A 55 7.25 -5.20 16.17
CA SER A 55 6.89 -3.79 16.05
C SER A 55 7.99 -2.84 16.56
N ASP A 56 8.82 -3.30 17.51
CA ASP A 56 9.97 -2.57 18.06
C ASP A 56 11.18 -2.47 17.11
N ASN A 57 11.20 -3.31 16.06
CA ASN A 57 12.24 -3.32 15.04
C ASN A 57 11.94 -2.37 13.89
N VAL A 58 10.72 -1.85 13.75
CA VAL A 58 10.38 -0.88 12.70
C VAL A 58 9.96 0.43 13.36
N VAL A 59 10.89 1.39 13.39
CA VAL A 59 10.73 2.65 14.11
C VAL A 59 10.54 3.80 13.13
N LEU A 60 9.66 4.75 13.45
CA LEU A 60 9.48 5.98 12.69
C LEU A 60 10.28 7.11 13.33
N LYS A 61 11.04 7.84 12.54
CA LYS A 61 11.80 9.00 13.02
C LYS A 61 11.83 10.10 11.96
N GLY A 62 11.74 11.35 12.39
CA GLY A 62 11.89 12.49 11.49
C GLY A 62 13.32 12.58 10.98
N ILE A 63 13.51 12.83 9.68
CA ILE A 63 14.85 12.97 9.08
C ILE A 63 15.68 14.14 9.69
N ARG A 64 15.03 15.08 10.38
CA ARG A 64 15.70 16.20 11.06
C ARG A 64 16.09 15.89 12.50
N GLU A 65 15.64 14.78 13.05
CA GLU A 65 16.07 14.32 14.38
C GLU A 65 17.50 13.79 14.30
N GLU A 66 18.27 13.97 15.37
CA GLU A 66 19.68 13.57 15.40
C GLU A 66 19.82 12.04 15.29
N PRO A 67 20.78 11.52 14.50
CA PRO A 67 21.09 10.09 14.47
C PRO A 67 21.46 9.58 15.86
N GLY A 68 20.89 8.43 16.24
CA GLY A 68 21.16 7.76 17.51
C GLY A 68 21.82 6.40 17.29
N PRO A 69 22.64 5.92 18.26
CA PRO A 69 23.30 4.61 18.15
C PRO A 69 22.31 3.43 18.09
N ASP A 70 21.09 3.64 18.58
CA ASP A 70 20.03 2.63 18.60
C ASP A 70 19.11 2.69 17.37
N ASP A 71 19.43 3.48 16.33
CA ASP A 71 18.57 3.61 15.14
C ASP A 71 18.65 2.37 14.23
N GLY A 72 19.69 1.55 14.34
CA GLY A 72 19.92 0.45 13.41
C GLY A 72 20.05 0.96 11.97
N THR A 73 19.44 0.28 11.00
CA THR A 73 19.47 0.68 9.59
C THR A 73 18.57 1.89 9.35
N ARG A 74 19.15 3.00 8.89
CA ARG A 74 18.47 4.28 8.64
C ARG A 74 18.04 4.39 7.17
N VAL A 75 16.73 4.28 6.94
CA VAL A 75 16.14 4.22 5.59
C VAL A 75 15.28 5.44 5.32
N LEU A 76 15.63 6.24 4.31
CA LEU A 76 14.75 7.33 3.85
C LEU A 76 13.55 6.75 3.09
N VAL A 77 12.34 7.11 3.53
CA VAL A 77 11.06 6.68 2.93
C VAL A 77 10.25 7.84 2.36
N ASP A 78 10.92 8.93 1.94
CA ASP A 78 10.31 9.99 1.15
C ASP A 78 10.65 9.85 -0.32
N ARG A 79 9.67 10.06 -1.20
CA ARG A 79 9.89 10.06 -2.66
C ARG A 79 10.91 11.13 -3.08
N LEU A 80 10.88 12.28 -2.39
CA LEU A 80 11.69 13.45 -2.67
C LEU A 80 12.67 13.69 -1.53
N TRP A 81 13.89 14.10 -1.87
CA TRP A 81 14.87 14.48 -0.86
C TRP A 81 14.37 15.69 -0.04
N PRO A 82 14.40 15.63 1.30
CA PRO A 82 13.90 16.72 2.14
C PRO A 82 14.74 18.00 1.99
N ARG A 83 14.05 19.14 1.82
CA ARG A 83 14.73 20.44 1.68
C ARG A 83 15.48 20.80 2.96
N GLY A 84 16.68 21.34 2.80
CA GLY A 84 17.53 21.82 3.91
C GLY A 84 18.17 20.70 4.74
N VAL A 85 18.12 19.44 4.27
CA VAL A 85 18.81 18.32 4.91
C VAL A 85 19.98 17.91 4.03
N SER A 86 21.19 17.85 4.58
CA SER A 86 22.36 17.31 3.86
C SER A 86 22.41 15.79 4.00
N LYS A 87 23.09 15.12 3.07
CA LYS A 87 23.23 13.65 3.12
C LYS A 87 24.03 13.21 4.34
N GLU A 88 25.07 13.98 4.66
CA GLU A 88 25.97 13.75 5.80
C GLU A 88 25.21 13.87 7.12
N ARG A 89 24.29 14.85 7.22
CA ARG A 89 23.45 15.01 8.40
C ARG A 89 22.40 13.91 8.52
N ALA A 90 21.84 13.47 7.39
CA ALA A 90 20.81 12.46 7.38
C ALA A 90 21.35 11.08 7.76
N ASP A 91 22.66 10.83 7.61
CA ASP A 91 23.34 9.59 7.98
C ASP A 91 22.53 8.35 7.55
N LEU A 92 22.28 8.28 6.24
CA LEU A 92 21.41 7.26 5.64
C LEU A 92 22.22 6.05 5.20
N ASP A 93 21.68 4.87 5.49
CA ASP A 93 22.15 3.62 4.92
C ASP A 93 21.46 3.34 3.57
N GLU A 94 20.18 3.67 3.46
CA GLU A 94 19.37 3.38 2.26
C GLU A 94 18.35 4.49 1.95
N TRP A 95 17.97 4.58 0.66
CA TRP A 95 16.81 5.35 0.21
C TRP A 95 15.81 4.47 -0.55
N ALA A 96 14.76 4.02 0.14
CA ALA A 96 13.74 3.10 -0.37
C ALA A 96 12.65 3.81 -1.20
N LYS A 97 13.02 4.46 -2.31
CA LYS A 97 12.07 5.21 -3.17
C LYS A 97 10.92 4.36 -3.69
N ASP A 98 11.19 3.10 -4.00
CA ASP A 98 10.19 2.21 -4.61
C ASP A 98 9.07 1.84 -3.63
N ALA A 99 9.36 1.88 -2.32
CA ALA A 99 8.39 1.69 -1.26
C ALA A 99 7.51 2.92 -1.01
N THR A 100 7.77 4.07 -1.67
CA THR A 100 7.04 5.33 -1.41
C THR A 100 5.82 5.49 -2.33
N PRO A 101 4.82 6.31 -1.94
CA PRO A 101 3.68 6.60 -2.81
C PRO A 101 4.15 7.14 -4.17
N THR A 102 3.43 6.81 -5.24
CA THR A 102 3.71 7.39 -6.56
C THR A 102 3.64 8.92 -6.51
N THR A 103 4.27 9.55 -7.49
CA THR A 103 4.23 11.00 -7.65
C THR A 103 2.80 11.52 -7.74
N GLU A 104 1.94 10.81 -8.47
CA GLU A 104 0.54 11.22 -8.66
C GLU A 104 -0.26 11.07 -7.38
N LEU A 105 -0.20 9.91 -6.70
CA LEU A 105 -0.89 9.71 -5.41
C LEU A 105 -0.43 10.74 -4.36
N ARG A 106 0.89 10.97 -4.27
CA ARG A 106 1.46 12.00 -3.40
C ARG A 106 0.88 13.38 -3.72
N ARG A 107 0.79 13.77 -5.00
CA ARG A 107 0.30 15.09 -5.42
C ARG A 107 -1.15 15.29 -5.06
N THR A 108 -2.03 14.33 -5.36
CA THR A 108 -3.46 14.41 -5.08
C THR A 108 -3.75 14.52 -3.58
N PHE A 109 -3.00 13.79 -2.74
CA PHE A 109 -3.13 13.93 -1.29
C PHE A 109 -2.64 15.30 -0.79
N HIS A 110 -1.49 15.78 -1.27
CA HIS A 110 -0.93 17.07 -0.83
C HIS A 110 -1.70 18.29 -1.37
N SER A 111 -2.48 18.14 -2.44
CA SER A 111 -3.38 19.20 -2.93
C SER A 111 -4.68 19.30 -2.14
N GLY A 112 -4.98 18.33 -1.26
CA GLY A 112 -6.22 18.26 -0.50
C GLY A 112 -7.42 17.73 -1.31
N GLU A 113 -7.19 17.24 -2.52
CA GLU A 113 -8.22 16.63 -3.38
C GLU A 113 -8.61 15.22 -2.91
N MET A 114 -7.78 14.60 -2.06
CA MET A 114 -7.99 13.27 -1.53
C MET A 114 -7.94 13.28 0.00
N PRO A 115 -8.99 12.81 0.70
CA PRO A 115 -8.98 12.68 2.15
C PRO A 115 -8.06 11.53 2.60
N TRP A 116 -7.58 11.59 3.84
CA TRP A 116 -6.62 10.62 4.39
C TRP A 116 -7.02 9.14 4.23
N PRO A 117 -8.25 8.70 4.55
CA PRO A 117 -8.61 7.29 4.40
C PRO A 117 -8.47 6.78 2.96
N GLN A 118 -8.84 7.60 1.97
CA GLN A 118 -8.68 7.24 0.55
C GLN A 118 -7.20 7.18 0.14
N PHE A 119 -6.35 8.04 0.71
CA PHE A 119 -4.91 7.96 0.49
C PHE A 119 -4.30 6.68 1.05
N VAL A 120 -4.72 6.25 2.24
CA VAL A 120 -4.26 5.00 2.85
C VAL A 120 -4.62 3.81 1.97
N ASP A 121 -5.88 3.70 1.54
CA ASP A 121 -6.34 2.60 0.68
C ASP A 121 -5.58 2.58 -0.65
N ALA A 122 -5.45 3.74 -1.31
CA ALA A 122 -4.73 3.86 -2.56
C ALA A 122 -3.24 3.51 -2.42
N TYR A 123 -2.61 3.91 -1.31
CA TYR A 123 -1.20 3.60 -1.08
C TYR A 123 -0.98 2.12 -0.74
N ARG A 124 -1.87 1.49 0.02
CA ARG A 124 -1.85 0.04 0.25
C ARG A 124 -2.01 -0.75 -1.05
N ALA A 125 -2.88 -0.31 -1.95
CA ALA A 125 -2.99 -0.87 -3.29
C ALA A 125 -1.66 -0.73 -4.06
N GLU A 126 -1.02 0.43 -4.04
CA GLU A 126 0.31 0.60 -4.68
C GLU A 126 1.37 -0.35 -4.11
N LEU A 127 1.40 -0.56 -2.78
CA LEU A 127 2.37 -1.44 -2.13
C LEU A 127 2.18 -2.93 -2.48
N THR A 128 0.97 -3.33 -2.86
CA THR A 128 0.62 -4.72 -3.17
C THR A 128 0.67 -5.02 -4.67
N GLU A 129 0.14 -4.10 -5.49
CA GLU A 129 -0.03 -4.28 -6.92
C GLU A 129 1.24 -3.96 -7.71
N ARG A 130 2.06 -3.00 -7.27
CA ARG A 130 3.29 -2.62 -7.97
C ARG A 130 4.44 -3.56 -7.61
N PRO A 131 5.03 -4.31 -8.57
CA PRO A 131 6.10 -5.27 -8.28
C PRO A 131 7.31 -4.67 -7.57
N GLU A 132 7.72 -3.44 -7.95
CA GLU A 132 8.84 -2.75 -7.35
C GLU A 132 8.57 -2.32 -5.89
N ALA A 133 7.32 -1.94 -5.60
CA ALA A 133 6.91 -1.54 -4.26
C ALA A 133 6.82 -2.76 -3.35
N ARG A 134 6.21 -3.86 -3.82
CA ARG A 134 6.16 -5.13 -3.11
C ARG A 134 7.55 -5.66 -2.78
N ALA A 135 8.44 -5.68 -3.77
CA ALA A 135 9.83 -6.10 -3.57
C ALA A 135 10.57 -5.19 -2.57
N ALA A 136 10.26 -3.89 -2.52
CA ALA A 136 10.84 -2.99 -1.54
C ALA A 136 10.32 -3.25 -0.12
N VAL A 137 9.03 -3.53 0.06
CA VAL A 137 8.45 -3.93 1.34
C VAL A 137 9.06 -5.23 1.84
N GLU A 138 9.18 -6.24 0.98
CA GLU A 138 9.82 -7.53 1.30
C GLU A 138 11.26 -7.34 1.77
N ARG A 139 12.06 -6.53 1.06
CA ARG A 139 13.43 -6.20 1.48
C ARG A 139 13.48 -5.54 2.86
N LEU A 140 12.63 -4.54 3.10
CA LEU A 140 12.58 -3.85 4.39
C LEU A 140 12.13 -4.78 5.52
N ARG A 141 11.21 -5.72 5.23
CA ARG A 141 10.80 -6.77 6.15
C ARG A 141 11.96 -7.70 6.51
N ASP A 142 12.72 -8.13 5.51
CA ASP A 142 13.90 -8.98 5.72
C ASP A 142 14.99 -8.28 6.55
N GLU A 143 15.21 -6.99 6.34
CA GLU A 143 16.13 -6.20 7.18
C GLU A 143 15.61 -6.06 8.62
N ALA A 144 14.32 -5.79 8.79
CA ALA A 144 13.69 -5.68 10.09
C ALA A 144 13.64 -7.01 10.88
N LEU A 145 13.75 -8.15 10.19
CA LEU A 145 13.92 -9.47 10.83
C LEU A 145 15.35 -9.69 11.35
N LYS A 146 16.35 -9.00 10.80
CA LYS A 146 17.76 -9.10 11.22
C LYS A 146 18.11 -8.10 12.33
N GLY A 147 17.41 -6.97 12.39
CA GLY A 147 17.67 -5.92 13.36
C GLY A 147 16.69 -4.77 13.23
N ARG A 148 16.96 -3.67 13.93
CA ARG A 148 16.11 -2.48 13.86
C ARG A 148 16.31 -1.74 12.53
N VAL A 149 15.20 -1.31 11.94
CA VAL A 149 15.10 -0.42 10.79
C VAL A 149 14.37 0.84 11.22
N THR A 150 15.04 1.99 11.07
CA THR A 150 14.46 3.31 11.31
C THR A 150 14.05 3.94 9.98
N LEU A 151 12.74 4.07 9.78
CA LEU A 151 12.15 4.73 8.62
C LEU A 151 12.14 6.25 8.84
N LEU A 152 12.93 6.95 8.01
CA LEU A 152 13.13 8.38 8.06
C LEU A 152 12.20 9.10 7.08
N PHE A 153 11.49 10.10 7.56
CA PHE A 153 10.55 10.89 6.76
C PHE A 153 10.57 12.38 7.16
N ALA A 154 10.15 13.27 6.26
CA ALA A 154 10.22 14.72 6.44
C ALA A 154 8.94 15.38 6.97
N GLY A 155 7.84 14.62 7.01
CA GLY A 155 6.55 15.06 7.53
C GLY A 155 6.63 15.41 9.01
N HIS A 156 5.86 16.43 9.42
CA HIS A 156 5.76 16.85 10.82
C HIS A 156 4.63 16.13 11.56
N ASP A 157 3.64 15.63 10.83
CA ASP A 157 2.53 14.85 11.36
C ASP A 157 2.89 13.35 11.27
N HIS A 158 3.04 12.70 12.43
CA HIS A 158 3.32 11.27 12.53
C HIS A 158 2.04 10.41 12.41
N LEU A 159 0.86 11.01 12.61
CA LEU A 159 -0.44 10.33 12.51
C LEU A 159 -0.87 10.21 11.05
N HIS A 160 -0.73 11.28 10.27
CA HIS A 160 -1.05 11.31 8.83
C HIS A 160 0.22 11.25 7.96
N SER A 161 1.05 10.23 8.18
CA SER A 161 2.28 10.02 7.43
C SER A 161 2.23 8.74 6.60
N HIS A 162 2.64 8.81 5.34
CA HIS A 162 2.83 7.62 4.50
C HIS A 162 3.83 6.65 5.13
N ALA A 163 4.80 7.13 5.91
CA ALA A 163 5.75 6.28 6.62
C ALA A 163 5.05 5.31 7.58
N ARG A 164 3.91 5.69 8.16
CA ARG A 164 3.09 4.82 9.01
C ARG A 164 2.48 3.67 8.22
N VAL A 165 1.86 3.98 7.07
CA VAL A 165 1.27 2.96 6.18
C VAL A 165 2.34 1.99 5.68
N LEU A 166 3.54 2.49 5.37
CA LEU A 166 4.65 1.63 5.00
C LEU A 166 5.12 0.74 6.16
N ARG A 167 5.20 1.28 7.38
CA ARG A 167 5.51 0.50 8.59
C ARG A 167 4.50 -0.64 8.80
N GLU A 168 3.22 -0.36 8.67
CA GLU A 168 2.13 -1.35 8.74
C GLU A 168 2.33 -2.47 7.71
N ALA A 169 2.63 -2.13 6.46
CA ALA A 169 2.90 -3.11 5.41
C ALA A 169 4.14 -4.00 5.69
N ILE A 170 5.21 -3.43 6.26
CA ILE A 170 6.41 -4.17 6.66
C ILE A 170 6.08 -5.16 7.78
N LEU A 171 5.31 -4.70 8.78
CA LEU A 171 4.89 -5.49 9.94
C LEU A 171 3.78 -6.51 9.61
N GLY A 172 3.12 -6.37 8.45
CA GLY A 172 1.99 -7.23 8.07
C GLY A 172 0.78 -7.07 8.98
N VAL A 173 0.58 -5.87 9.54
CA VAL A 173 -0.56 -5.54 10.39
C VAL A 173 -1.31 -4.35 9.80
N GLU A 174 -2.62 -4.36 9.88
CA GLU A 174 -3.44 -3.17 9.68
C GLU A 174 -3.75 -2.61 11.07
N GLU A 175 -3.05 -1.55 11.49
CA GLU A 175 -3.41 -0.87 12.74
C GLU A 175 -4.65 0.00 12.48
N ASP A 176 -5.72 -0.24 13.24
CA ASP A 176 -7.00 0.44 13.06
C ASP A 176 -6.81 1.96 13.24
N LEU A 177 -7.05 2.72 12.17
CA LEU A 177 -6.84 4.17 12.10
C LEU A 177 -8.04 4.87 12.76
N SER A 178 -8.12 4.75 14.09
CA SER A 178 -9.19 5.29 14.93
C SER A 178 -8.82 6.60 15.63
#